data_AF-A0A532TWQ5-F1
#
_entry.id   AF-A0A532TWQ5-F1
#
_cell.length_a   1.000
_cell.length_b   1.000
_cell.length_c   1.000
_cell.angle_alpha   90.00
_cell.angle_beta   90.00
_cell.angle_gamma   90.00
#
_symmetry.space_group_name_H-M   'P 1'
#
loop_
_entity.id
_entity.type
_entity.pdbx_description
1 polymer ?
#
loop_
_entity_poly.entity_id
_entity_poly.type
_entity_poly.pdbx_seq_one_letter_code
_entity_poly.pdbx_strand_id
1 'polypeptide(L)'
;MDKTLYVCRSCNYGFPKELSELIENKVQVYCEMCGTPFSLAGIIFKQASVKKSEKSILLRSKSSIRDKKKSKLDKAIKKLNKFDCIPIAILLILVIILNLIFIPSGINHLISSYLIVGSGVLIILYDSKYISPKIKSDSYDDIALDAICYGILGCFIYGTGAILLIKGILIFIYSIINHESNNHKAYNFGLKLKNSINNFSAKAGFVIVLLVLYGTFSGLINIYFFRLHEGIFFMDTYIAIFLFLVIPISVLIIDSKSRAKIHKKREFTGRDALRTFILGAIGTAFLNIGIFILIKSILIFLLFVGKPIDLIEKPRLKGKEIEIIPVQKVEQIEAIVKKEELKLVEQDKIPPEPKFQTISTEKELPLEEEEEIKVIEEEYKEEEKPPKFKEIKKKEKEIKLRLHESLLPVKNEKDRKVVKEYFSKIFNIISKDLRKQILELDIPKKQRKEILKELAFLAAEEQLKYIGALRKLYETIPEKLIERIRKLQNVKPQYYDKIVEELKYLDSEEQIEFVVYLEKNA
;
A
#
# COMPACT_ATOMS: atom_id res chain seq x y z
N MET A 1 -61.87 -13.99 -22.74
CA MET A 1 -61.02 -13.79 -23.92
C MET A 1 -59.93 -14.84 -23.88
N ASP A 2 -60.08 -15.88 -24.69
CA ASP A 2 -59.12 -16.98 -24.77
C ASP A 2 -57.78 -16.45 -25.30
N LYS A 3 -56.71 -16.71 -24.56
CA LYS A 3 -55.36 -16.27 -24.94
C LYS A 3 -54.84 -17.17 -26.04
N THR A 4 -54.77 -16.65 -27.25
CA THR A 4 -54.12 -17.31 -28.39
C THR A 4 -52.64 -17.51 -28.10
N LEU A 5 -52.22 -18.78 -28.01
CA LEU A 5 -50.83 -19.15 -27.74
C LEU A 5 -50.10 -19.32 -29.07
N TYR A 6 -49.17 -18.40 -29.36
CA TYR A 6 -48.36 -18.46 -30.58
C TYR A 6 -47.13 -19.33 -30.38
N VAL A 7 -46.83 -20.21 -31.35
CA VAL A 7 -45.73 -21.17 -31.28
C VAL A 7 -44.83 -21.04 -32.51
N CYS A 8 -43.52 -21.11 -32.31
CA CYS A 8 -42.55 -21.10 -33.39
C CYS A 8 -42.59 -22.42 -34.17
N ARG A 9 -42.80 -22.35 -35.49
CA ARG A 9 -42.83 -23.54 -36.37
C ARG A 9 -41.53 -24.33 -36.43
N SER A 10 -40.39 -23.69 -36.16
CA SER A 10 -39.06 -24.32 -36.31
C SER A 10 -38.59 -25.05 -35.06
N CYS A 11 -38.92 -24.56 -33.86
CA CYS A 11 -38.41 -25.12 -32.60
C CYS A 11 -39.50 -25.36 -31.54
N ASN A 12 -40.77 -25.18 -31.88
CA ASN A 12 -41.91 -25.30 -30.96
C ASN A 12 -41.85 -24.42 -29.70
N TYR A 13 -41.03 -23.37 -29.71
CA TYR A 13 -40.99 -22.39 -28.63
C TYR A 13 -42.30 -21.59 -28.58
N GLY A 14 -42.94 -21.55 -27.41
CA GLY A 14 -44.12 -20.73 -27.15
C GLY A 14 -43.71 -19.28 -26.89
N PHE A 15 -44.26 -18.35 -27.65
CA PHE A 15 -43.93 -16.93 -27.49
C PHE A 15 -44.52 -16.38 -26.18
N PRO A 16 -43.75 -15.61 -25.39
CA PRO A 16 -44.27 -14.91 -24.23
C PRO A 16 -45.35 -13.89 -24.63
N LYS A 17 -46.15 -13.46 -23.66
CA LYS A 17 -47.31 -12.56 -23.89
C LYS A 17 -46.91 -11.24 -24.54
N GLU A 18 -45.76 -10.69 -24.16
CA GLU A 18 -45.23 -9.44 -24.70
C GLU A 18 -44.99 -9.54 -26.22
N LEU A 19 -44.50 -10.68 -26.69
CA LEU A 19 -44.28 -10.94 -28.12
C LEU A 19 -45.58 -11.29 -28.84
N SER A 20 -46.54 -11.90 -28.14
CA SER A 20 -47.87 -12.20 -28.67
C SER A 20 -48.63 -10.92 -29.03
N GLU A 21 -48.56 -9.89 -28.19
CA GLU A 21 -49.15 -8.57 -28.49
C GLU A 21 -48.53 -7.91 -29.73
N LEU A 22 -47.22 -8.10 -29.97
CA LEU A 22 -46.56 -7.58 -31.17
C LEU A 22 -46.97 -8.35 -32.44
N ILE A 23 -47.17 -9.66 -32.33
CA ILE A 23 -47.69 -10.51 -33.41
C ILE A 23 -49.12 -10.09 -33.78
N GLU A 24 -49.99 -9.85 -32.80
CA GLU A 24 -51.36 -9.36 -33.00
C GLU A 24 -51.38 -7.99 -33.68
N ASN A 25 -50.42 -7.13 -33.35
CA ASN A 25 -50.21 -5.82 -33.99
C ASN A 25 -49.52 -5.91 -35.37
N LYS A 26 -49.35 -7.11 -35.93
CA LYS A 26 -48.72 -7.39 -37.23
C LYS A 26 -47.28 -6.85 -37.34
N VAL A 27 -46.55 -6.81 -36.22
CA VAL A 27 -45.12 -6.47 -36.18
C VAL A 27 -44.29 -7.75 -36.32
N GLN A 28 -43.24 -7.72 -37.15
CA GLN A 28 -42.37 -8.88 -37.34
C GLN A 28 -41.61 -9.20 -36.05
N VAL A 29 -41.87 -10.38 -35.48
CA VAL A 29 -41.16 -10.93 -34.32
C VAL A 29 -40.25 -12.07 -34.77
N TYR A 30 -39.15 -12.28 -34.04
CA TYR A 30 -38.20 -13.37 -34.25
C TYR A 30 -38.19 -14.30 -33.04
N CYS A 31 -38.00 -15.60 -33.26
CA CYS A 31 -37.90 -16.57 -32.17
C CYS A 31 -36.61 -16.35 -31.36
N GLU A 32 -36.71 -16.30 -30.03
CA GLU A 32 -35.57 -16.13 -29.13
C GLU A 32 -34.62 -17.34 -29.12
N MET A 33 -35.15 -18.53 -29.41
CA MET A 33 -34.38 -19.78 -29.39
C MET A 33 -33.65 -20.07 -30.70
N CYS A 34 -34.30 -19.86 -31.85
CA CYS A 34 -33.75 -20.22 -33.15
C CYS A 34 -33.58 -19.05 -34.13
N GLY A 35 -33.97 -17.83 -33.75
CA GLY A 35 -33.81 -16.63 -34.57
C GLY A 35 -34.70 -16.56 -35.81
N THR A 36 -35.55 -17.56 -36.06
CA THR A 36 -36.41 -17.59 -37.25
C THR A 36 -37.56 -16.59 -37.12
N PRO A 37 -37.90 -15.85 -38.19
CA PRO A 37 -39.03 -14.93 -38.18
C PRO A 37 -40.35 -15.69 -38.00
N PHE A 38 -41.22 -15.15 -37.15
CA PHE A 38 -42.57 -15.67 -37.01
C PHE A 38 -43.37 -15.42 -38.30
N SER A 39 -44.10 -16.44 -38.77
CA SER A 39 -44.95 -16.37 -39.96
C SER A 39 -46.31 -17.01 -39.71
N LEU A 40 -47.37 -16.34 -40.17
CA LEU A 40 -48.75 -16.79 -40.17
C LEU A 40 -49.25 -16.76 -41.62
N ALA A 41 -49.94 -17.82 -42.04
CA ALA A 41 -50.45 -17.91 -43.40
C ALA A 41 -51.41 -16.74 -43.69
N GLY A 42 -51.17 -16.03 -44.79
CA GLY A 42 -52.01 -14.90 -45.22
C GLY A 42 -51.76 -13.56 -44.53
N ILE A 43 -50.77 -13.44 -43.62
CA ILE A 43 -50.47 -12.18 -42.92
C ILE A 43 -49.08 -11.68 -43.31
N ILE A 44 -49.02 -10.45 -43.85
CA ILE A 44 -47.76 -9.73 -44.10
C ILE A 44 -47.43 -8.90 -42.87
N PHE A 45 -46.33 -9.24 -42.19
CA PHE A 45 -45.85 -8.51 -41.02
C PHE A 45 -45.06 -7.27 -41.46
N LYS A 46 -45.27 -6.15 -40.75
CA LYS A 46 -44.46 -4.94 -40.91
C LYS A 46 -43.16 -5.14 -40.14
N GLN A 47 -42.01 -4.92 -40.80
CA GLN A 47 -40.74 -4.82 -40.08
C GLN A 47 -40.86 -3.71 -39.04
N ALA A 48 -40.47 -4.00 -37.80
CA ALA A 48 -40.40 -2.98 -36.76
C ALA A 48 -39.53 -1.84 -37.30
N SER A 49 -40.14 -0.68 -37.52
CA SER A 49 -39.38 0.49 -37.92
C SER A 49 -38.41 0.75 -36.78
N VAL A 50 -37.12 0.56 -37.05
CA VAL A 50 -36.07 1.03 -36.16
C VAL A 50 -36.26 2.54 -36.13
N LYS A 51 -37.04 3.03 -35.16
CA LYS A 51 -36.94 4.42 -34.73
C LYS A 51 -35.47 4.57 -34.41
N LYS A 52 -34.73 5.17 -35.35
CA LYS A 52 -33.41 5.75 -35.12
C LYS A 52 -33.59 6.47 -33.82
N SER A 53 -33.07 5.90 -32.73
CA SER A 53 -33.38 6.41 -31.41
C SER A 53 -32.97 7.86 -31.44
N GLU A 54 -33.95 8.76 -31.37
CA GLU A 54 -33.73 10.15 -31.03
C GLU A 54 -32.69 10.13 -29.94
N LYS A 55 -31.54 10.73 -30.26
CA LYS A 55 -30.38 10.94 -29.40
C LYS A 55 -30.75 10.54 -27.98
N SER A 56 -30.46 9.28 -27.63
CA SER A 56 -30.43 8.89 -26.23
C SER A 56 -29.64 9.99 -25.57
N ILE A 57 -30.33 10.77 -24.73
CA ILE A 57 -29.82 11.95 -24.05
C ILE A 57 -28.40 11.60 -23.68
N LEU A 58 -27.47 12.24 -24.38
CA LEU A 58 -26.06 11.94 -24.32
C LEU A 58 -25.75 12.13 -22.85
N LEU A 59 -25.64 11.02 -22.12
CA LEU A 59 -25.26 10.96 -20.73
C LEU A 59 -23.84 11.49 -20.80
N ARG A 60 -23.76 12.83 -20.71
CA ARG A 60 -22.59 13.64 -20.98
C ARG A 60 -21.53 12.99 -20.15
N SER A 61 -20.64 12.27 -20.82
CA SER A 61 -19.73 11.38 -20.14
C SER A 61 -19.01 12.25 -19.12
N LYS A 62 -19.04 11.85 -17.84
CA LYS A 62 -18.30 12.58 -16.79
C LYS A 62 -16.83 12.79 -17.19
N SER A 63 -16.30 11.98 -18.13
CA SER A 63 -14.99 12.18 -18.77
C SER A 63 -14.87 13.50 -19.54
N SER A 64 -15.80 13.87 -20.43
CA SER A 64 -15.65 15.11 -21.24
C SER A 64 -15.59 16.40 -20.40
N ILE A 65 -16.32 16.44 -19.28
CA ILE A 65 -16.28 17.56 -18.32
C ILE A 65 -14.98 17.53 -17.52
N ARG A 66 -14.51 16.34 -17.12
CA ARG A 66 -13.26 16.15 -16.37
C ARG A 66 -12.05 16.54 -17.22
N ASP A 67 -12.03 16.20 -18.50
CA ASP A 67 -10.94 16.52 -19.43
C ASP A 67 -10.92 18.02 -19.76
N LYS A 68 -12.09 18.65 -19.90
CA LYS A 68 -12.19 20.11 -20.05
C LYS A 68 -11.77 20.86 -18.78
N LYS A 69 -12.08 20.34 -17.59
CA LYS A 69 -11.62 20.92 -16.32
C LYS A 69 -10.10 20.74 -16.14
N LYS A 70 -9.57 19.56 -16.47
CA LYS A 70 -8.13 19.23 -16.46
C LYS A 70 -7.33 20.20 -17.33
N SER A 71 -7.75 20.41 -18.57
CA SER A 71 -7.07 21.32 -19.51
C SER A 71 -7.14 22.79 -19.08
N LYS A 72 -8.23 23.24 -18.44
CA LYS A 72 -8.31 24.60 -17.88
C LYS A 72 -7.35 24.81 -16.71
N LEU A 73 -7.27 23.84 -15.80
CA LEU A 73 -6.46 23.94 -14.59
C LEU A 73 -4.96 23.85 -14.90
N ASP A 74 -4.57 22.97 -15.84
CA ASP A 74 -3.20 22.93 -16.39
C ASP A 74 -2.77 24.27 -17.00
N LYS A 75 -3.63 24.87 -17.84
CA LYS A 75 -3.39 26.19 -18.43
C LYS A 75 -3.24 27.28 -17.37
N ALA A 76 -4.06 27.24 -16.32
CA ALA A 76 -3.98 28.20 -15.22
C ALA A 76 -2.64 28.08 -14.46
N ILE A 77 -2.22 26.85 -14.12
CA ILE A 77 -0.93 26.61 -13.45
C ILE A 77 0.24 27.09 -14.33
N LYS A 78 0.25 26.72 -15.62
CA LYS A 78 1.30 27.13 -16.56
C LYS A 78 1.34 28.65 -16.79
N LYS A 79 0.18 29.33 -16.77
CA LYS A 79 0.12 30.79 -16.85
C LYS A 79 0.71 31.41 -15.58
N LEU A 80 0.27 30.96 -14.41
CA LEU A 80 0.77 31.46 -13.12
C LEU A 80 2.29 31.28 -13.01
N ASN A 81 2.80 30.11 -13.39
CA ASN A 81 4.23 29.78 -13.42
C ASN A 81 5.11 30.73 -14.25
N LYS A 82 4.54 31.42 -15.24
CA LYS A 82 5.27 32.45 -16.01
C LYS A 82 5.37 33.78 -15.26
N PHE A 83 4.43 34.07 -14.37
CA PHE A 83 4.31 35.34 -13.67
C PHE A 83 4.90 35.31 -12.25
N ASP A 84 5.05 34.16 -11.61
CA ASP A 84 5.43 34.08 -10.18
C ASP A 84 6.73 34.79 -9.82
N CYS A 85 7.74 34.77 -10.71
CA CYS A 85 9.03 35.39 -10.42
C CYS A 85 8.95 36.94 -10.38
N ILE A 86 8.00 37.55 -11.10
CA ILE A 86 8.00 39.01 -11.30
C ILE A 86 7.67 39.76 -10.00
N PRO A 87 6.56 39.46 -9.28
CA PRO A 87 6.22 40.18 -8.05
C PRO A 87 7.24 39.97 -6.94
N ILE A 88 7.83 38.78 -6.86
CA ILE A 88 8.83 38.49 -5.84
C ILE A 88 10.15 39.21 -6.15
N ALA A 89 10.55 39.30 -7.42
CA ALA A 89 11.74 40.08 -7.82
C ALA A 89 11.54 41.58 -7.55
N ILE A 90 10.37 42.13 -7.87
CA ILE A 90 10.03 43.53 -7.58
C ILE A 90 10.13 43.81 -6.07
N LEU A 91 9.56 42.93 -5.24
CA LEU A 91 9.62 43.12 -3.79
C LEU A 91 11.05 43.02 -3.26
N LEU A 92 11.86 42.10 -3.78
CA LEU A 92 13.27 42.00 -3.42
C LEU A 92 14.03 43.30 -3.73
N ILE A 93 13.83 43.85 -4.93
CA ILE A 93 14.43 45.12 -5.34
C ILE A 93 13.97 46.25 -4.41
N LEU A 94 12.67 46.32 -4.10
CA LEU A 94 12.11 47.32 -3.20
C LEU A 94 12.72 47.23 -1.80
N VAL A 95 12.83 46.02 -1.24
CA VAL A 95 13.45 45.78 0.07
C VAL A 95 14.93 46.18 0.05
N ILE A 96 15.67 45.88 -1.01
CA ILE A 96 17.07 46.30 -1.16
C ILE A 96 17.18 47.82 -1.20
N ILE A 97 16.31 48.52 -1.96
CA ILE A 97 16.29 49.99 -2.04
C ILE A 97 15.96 50.60 -0.68
N LEU A 98 14.94 50.07 0.02
CA LEU A 98 14.59 50.52 1.37
C LEU A 98 15.78 50.34 2.33
N ASN A 99 16.48 49.21 2.26
CA ASN A 99 17.65 48.96 3.10
C ASN A 99 18.81 49.94 2.81
N LEU A 100 18.98 50.37 1.55
CA LEU A 100 19.96 51.39 1.18
C LEU A 100 19.61 52.78 1.75
N ILE A 101 18.32 53.10 1.85
CA ILE A 101 17.86 54.39 2.42
C ILE A 101 18.00 54.40 3.95
N PHE A 102 17.74 53.27 4.61
CA PHE A 102 17.74 53.15 6.07
C PHE A 102 19.06 52.67 6.69
N ILE A 103 20.19 52.72 5.96
CA ILE A 103 21.53 52.40 6.46
C ILE A 103 21.89 53.05 7.83
N PRO A 104 21.46 54.29 8.17
CA PRO A 104 21.83 54.91 9.45
C PRO A 104 21.27 54.20 10.69
N SER A 105 20.33 53.26 10.54
CA SER A 105 19.62 52.60 11.65
C SER A 105 20.44 51.55 12.43
N GLY A 106 21.71 51.35 12.07
CA GLY A 106 22.65 50.49 12.80
C GLY A 106 22.80 49.07 12.24
N ILE A 107 23.82 48.36 12.72
CA ILE A 107 24.27 47.06 12.19
C ILE A 107 23.18 45.98 12.29
N ASN A 108 22.38 45.98 13.35
CA ASN A 108 21.32 44.99 13.56
C ASN A 108 20.22 45.07 12.48
N HIS A 109 19.82 46.28 12.10
CA HIS A 109 18.85 46.47 11.03
C HIS A 109 19.40 45.93 9.71
N LEU A 110 20.67 46.25 9.39
CA LEU A 110 21.36 45.75 8.21
C LEU A 110 21.41 44.21 8.17
N ILE A 111 21.77 43.55 9.28
CA ILE A 111 21.79 42.07 9.37
C ILE A 111 20.38 41.51 9.14
N SER A 112 19.37 42.04 9.83
CA SER A 112 17.99 41.58 9.71
C SER A 112 17.48 41.70 8.26
N SER A 113 17.78 42.84 7.63
CA SER A 113 17.50 43.13 6.23
C SER A 113 18.11 42.12 5.26
N TYR A 114 19.36 41.71 5.46
CA TYR A 114 19.98 40.67 4.64
C TYR A 114 19.41 39.27 4.90
N LEU A 115 19.02 38.95 6.13
CA LEU A 115 18.41 37.66 6.47
C LEU A 115 17.04 37.48 5.80
N ILE A 116 16.20 38.52 5.80
CA ILE A 116 14.87 38.47 5.17
C ILE A 116 14.98 38.41 3.64
N VAL A 117 15.90 39.20 3.06
CA VAL A 117 16.23 39.17 1.62
C VAL A 117 16.77 37.79 1.23
N GLY A 118 17.74 37.26 1.99
CA GLY A 118 18.33 35.95 1.76
C GLY A 118 17.29 34.83 1.82
N SER A 119 16.38 34.89 2.79
CA SER A 119 15.25 33.95 2.89
C SER A 119 14.35 34.01 1.66
N GLY A 120 13.99 35.21 1.19
CA GLY A 120 13.21 35.40 -0.03
C GLY A 120 13.91 34.85 -1.27
N VAL A 121 15.22 35.13 -1.42
CA VAL A 121 16.04 34.62 -2.53
C VAL A 121 16.08 33.09 -2.52
N LEU A 122 16.22 32.44 -1.36
CA LEU A 122 16.21 30.98 -1.27
C LEU A 122 14.89 30.37 -1.74
N ILE A 123 13.75 30.99 -1.42
CA ILE A 123 12.43 30.55 -1.89
C ILE A 123 12.34 30.67 -3.42
N ILE A 124 12.80 31.79 -4.00
CA ILE A 124 12.80 31.99 -5.46
C ILE A 124 13.72 31.01 -6.16
N LEU A 125 14.93 30.81 -5.63
CA LEU A 125 15.88 29.85 -6.18
C LEU A 125 15.28 28.45 -6.15
N TYR A 126 14.53 28.10 -5.10
CA TYR A 126 13.83 26.83 -5.03
C TYR A 126 12.70 26.74 -6.07
N ASP A 127 11.85 27.77 -6.19
CA ASP A 127 10.78 27.77 -7.18
C ASP A 127 11.35 27.67 -8.61
N SER A 128 12.33 28.51 -8.95
CA SER A 128 12.95 28.56 -10.27
C SER A 128 13.72 27.29 -10.65
N LYS A 129 14.46 26.69 -9.71
CA LYS A 129 15.29 25.49 -9.99
C LYS A 129 14.55 24.17 -9.80
N TYR A 130 13.48 24.11 -9.01
CA TYR A 130 12.82 22.85 -8.65
C TYR A 130 11.33 22.81 -9.02
N ILE A 131 10.53 23.79 -8.60
CA ILE A 131 9.07 23.76 -8.81
C ILE A 131 8.71 24.08 -10.27
N SER A 132 9.21 25.20 -10.78
CA SER A 132 8.96 25.70 -12.13
C SER A 132 9.37 24.72 -13.25
N PRO A 133 10.54 24.04 -13.19
CA PRO A 133 10.90 23.02 -14.17
C PRO A 133 9.99 21.80 -14.10
N LYS A 134 9.59 21.38 -12.90
CA LYS A 134 8.69 20.23 -12.73
C LYS A 134 7.29 20.49 -13.28
N ILE A 135 6.79 21.71 -13.17
CA ILE A 135 5.55 22.16 -13.84
C ILE A 135 5.69 22.11 -15.36
N LYS A 136 6.84 22.52 -15.91
CA LYS A 136 7.09 22.42 -17.36
C LYS A 136 7.13 20.97 -17.85
N SER A 137 7.58 20.04 -17.00
CA SER A 137 7.62 18.60 -17.28
C SER A 137 6.33 17.83 -16.93
N ASP A 138 5.24 18.54 -16.56
CA ASP A 138 3.96 17.96 -16.12
C ASP A 138 4.05 16.98 -14.91
N SER A 139 5.12 17.06 -14.11
CA SER A 139 5.37 16.22 -12.93
C SER A 139 4.80 16.81 -11.63
N TYR A 140 3.52 17.17 -11.66
CA TYR A 140 2.83 17.90 -10.58
C TYR A 140 2.80 17.17 -9.24
N ASP A 141 2.70 15.85 -9.24
CA ASP A 141 2.53 15.07 -8.02
C ASP A 141 3.76 15.10 -7.10
N ASP A 142 4.94 15.34 -7.66
CA ASP A 142 6.19 15.37 -6.90
C ASP A 142 6.43 16.69 -6.15
N ILE A 143 5.68 17.74 -6.50
CA ILE A 143 5.88 19.12 -6.01
C ILE A 143 4.66 19.69 -5.29
N ALA A 144 3.58 18.91 -5.17
CA ALA A 144 2.31 19.40 -4.66
C ALA A 144 2.45 19.99 -3.24
N LEU A 145 3.18 19.33 -2.34
CA LEU A 145 3.41 19.85 -0.99
C LEU A 145 4.55 20.85 -0.93
N ASP A 146 5.58 20.72 -1.77
CA ASP A 146 6.70 21.65 -1.82
C ASP A 146 6.23 23.08 -2.11
N ALA A 147 5.36 23.25 -3.11
CA ALA A 147 4.84 24.56 -3.49
C ALA A 147 3.92 25.16 -2.42
N ILE A 148 3.08 24.36 -1.76
CA ILE A 148 2.24 24.83 -0.66
C ILE A 148 3.11 25.29 0.51
N CYS A 149 4.08 24.48 0.93
CA CYS A 149 4.85 24.77 2.12
C CYS A 149 5.80 25.96 1.91
N TYR A 150 6.45 26.07 0.75
CA TYR A 150 7.21 27.29 0.41
C TYR A 150 6.31 28.51 0.21
N GLY A 151 5.08 28.31 -0.28
CA GLY A 151 4.07 29.38 -0.33
C GLY A 151 3.76 29.92 1.06
N ILE A 152 3.48 29.03 2.03
CA ILE A 152 3.25 29.43 3.44
C ILE A 152 4.47 30.15 4.02
N LEU A 153 5.67 29.61 3.82
CA LEU A 153 6.90 30.26 4.30
C LEU A 153 7.11 31.63 3.66
N GLY A 154 6.86 31.76 2.35
CA GLY A 154 6.96 33.03 1.65
C GLY A 154 5.89 34.03 2.09
N CYS A 155 4.73 33.59 2.59
CA CYS A 155 3.72 34.50 3.13
C CYS A 155 4.25 35.24 4.37
N PHE A 156 5.10 34.61 5.18
CA PHE A 156 5.79 35.28 6.30
C PHE A 156 6.83 36.31 5.82
N ILE A 157 7.31 36.20 4.58
CA ILE A 157 8.24 37.15 3.97
C ILE A 157 7.43 38.18 3.18
N TYR A 158 6.83 39.13 3.90
CA TYR A 158 6.08 40.25 3.31
C TYR A 158 5.00 39.82 2.29
N GLY A 159 4.39 38.65 2.46
CA GLY A 159 3.36 38.15 1.55
C GLY A 159 3.86 37.64 0.18
N THR A 160 5.18 37.58 -0.07
CA THR A 160 5.74 37.10 -1.35
C THR A 160 5.28 35.72 -1.77
N GLY A 161 5.01 34.87 -0.78
CA GLY A 161 4.56 33.51 -0.99
C GLY A 161 3.11 33.36 -1.42
N ALA A 162 2.29 34.42 -1.43
CA ALA A 162 0.86 34.31 -1.76
C ALA A 162 0.63 33.70 -3.15
N ILE A 163 1.41 34.12 -4.15
CA ILE A 163 1.29 33.59 -5.52
C ILE A 163 1.75 32.13 -5.57
N LEU A 164 2.88 31.82 -4.91
CA LEU A 164 3.39 30.45 -4.79
C LEU A 164 2.43 29.53 -4.03
N LEU A 165 1.68 30.07 -3.06
CA LEU A 165 0.67 29.34 -2.32
C LEU A 165 -0.54 29.03 -3.20
N ILE A 166 -1.04 30.02 -3.94
CA ILE A 166 -2.13 29.82 -4.93
C ILE A 166 -1.70 28.76 -5.96
N LYS A 167 -0.46 28.84 -6.45
CA LYS A 167 0.15 27.83 -7.31
C LYS A 167 0.13 26.45 -6.68
N GLY A 168 0.62 26.33 -5.45
CA GLY A 168 0.66 25.08 -4.71
C GLY A 168 -0.73 24.47 -4.53
N ILE A 169 -1.72 25.27 -4.17
CA ILE A 169 -3.12 24.84 -4.03
C ILE A 169 -3.65 24.33 -5.37
N LEU A 170 -3.41 25.04 -6.47
CA LEU A 170 -3.83 24.59 -7.81
C LEU A 170 -3.15 23.26 -8.20
N ILE A 171 -1.85 23.12 -7.95
CA ILE A 171 -1.09 21.88 -8.22
C ILE A 171 -1.65 20.72 -7.39
N PHE A 172 -1.96 20.97 -6.12
CA PHE A 172 -2.53 19.96 -5.23
C PHE A 172 -3.92 19.51 -5.71
N ILE A 173 -4.79 20.46 -6.08
CA ILE A 173 -6.09 20.16 -6.69
C ILE A 173 -5.92 19.37 -7.99
N TYR A 174 -4.97 19.77 -8.85
CA TYR A 174 -4.65 19.05 -10.09
C TYR A 174 -4.26 17.60 -9.80
N SER A 175 -3.34 17.40 -8.84
CA SER A 175 -2.81 16.09 -8.48
C SER A 175 -3.91 15.16 -7.95
N ILE A 176 -4.81 15.65 -7.10
CA ILE A 176 -5.96 14.88 -6.60
C ILE A 176 -6.91 14.48 -7.75
N ILE A 177 -7.19 15.41 -8.67
CA ILE A 177 -8.11 15.19 -9.80
C ILE A 177 -7.51 14.22 -10.82
N ASN A 178 -6.19 14.26 -11.05
CA ASN A 178 -5.51 13.46 -12.08
C ASN A 178 -4.87 12.18 -11.61
N HIS A 179 -4.87 11.90 -10.31
CA HIS A 179 -4.30 10.66 -9.82
C HIS A 179 -4.94 9.44 -10.49
N GLU A 180 -4.11 8.66 -11.17
CA GLU A 180 -4.51 7.47 -11.94
C GLU A 180 -5.28 6.46 -11.08
N SER A 181 -6.25 5.79 -11.71
CA SER A 181 -7.20 4.85 -11.11
C SER A 181 -6.59 3.47 -10.86
N ASN A 182 -5.42 3.42 -10.24
CA ASN A 182 -4.82 2.17 -9.81
C ASN A 182 -5.37 1.75 -8.44
N ASN A 183 -5.42 0.43 -8.23
CA ASN A 183 -5.66 -0.15 -6.90
C ASN A 183 -4.62 0.46 -5.93
N HIS A 184 -5.07 0.90 -4.75
CA HIS A 184 -4.28 1.64 -3.74
C HIS A 184 -3.99 3.14 -4.04
N LYS A 185 -4.96 3.84 -4.63
CA LYS A 185 -4.91 5.29 -4.92
C LYS A 185 -4.33 6.14 -3.78
N ALA A 186 -4.84 5.98 -2.56
CA ALA A 186 -4.44 6.80 -1.42
C ALA A 186 -3.00 6.52 -0.96
N TYR A 187 -2.58 5.26 -0.96
CA TYR A 187 -1.23 4.87 -0.54
C TYR A 187 -0.16 5.39 -1.50
N ASN A 188 -0.38 5.22 -2.81
CA ASN A 188 0.54 5.71 -3.84
C ASN A 188 0.63 7.24 -3.84
N PHE A 189 -0.50 7.93 -3.66
CA PHE A 189 -0.50 9.37 -3.46
C PHE A 189 0.29 9.78 -2.22
N GLY A 190 0.08 9.10 -1.09
CA GLY A 190 0.84 9.32 0.15
C GLY A 190 2.34 9.12 -0.01
N LEU A 191 2.78 8.12 -0.79
CA LEU A 191 4.20 7.91 -1.10
C LEU A 191 4.81 9.08 -1.88
N LYS A 192 4.07 9.67 -2.83
CA LYS A 192 4.50 10.86 -3.58
C LYS A 192 4.57 12.09 -2.67
N LEU A 193 3.55 12.32 -1.86
CA LEU A 193 3.54 13.38 -0.84
C LEU A 193 4.73 13.24 0.13
N LYS A 194 5.08 12.01 0.52
CA LYS A 194 6.21 11.74 1.40
C LYS A 194 7.53 12.09 0.74
N ASN A 195 7.66 11.84 -0.57
CA ASN A 195 8.85 12.21 -1.31
C ASN A 195 9.02 13.72 -1.42
N SER A 196 7.91 14.45 -1.66
CA SER A 196 7.84 15.91 -1.64
C SER A 196 8.33 16.44 -0.28
N ILE A 197 7.65 16.11 0.82
CA ILE A 197 8.04 16.58 2.17
C ILE A 197 9.48 16.19 2.52
N ASN A 198 9.93 14.98 2.20
CA ASN A 198 11.29 14.52 2.52
C ASN A 198 12.39 15.29 1.76
N ASN A 199 12.09 15.85 0.58
CA ASN A 199 13.02 16.72 -0.15
C ASN A 199 13.02 18.15 0.42
N PHE A 200 11.89 18.57 0.97
CA PHE A 200 11.64 19.92 1.45
C PHE A 200 12.04 20.16 2.91
N SER A 201 11.75 19.22 3.83
CA SER A 201 11.75 19.41 5.29
C SER A 201 13.01 20.12 5.83
N ALA A 202 14.20 19.62 5.49
CA ALA A 202 15.45 20.22 5.97
C ALA A 202 15.71 21.62 5.39
N LYS A 203 15.37 21.86 4.11
CA LYS A 203 15.55 23.17 3.45
C LYS A 203 14.57 24.20 4.01
N ALA A 204 13.34 23.77 4.27
CA ALA A 204 12.30 24.57 4.91
C ALA A 204 12.69 24.99 6.32
N GLY A 205 13.18 24.03 7.10
CA GLY A 205 13.67 24.28 8.45
C GLY A 205 14.84 25.26 8.46
N PHE A 206 15.73 25.20 7.45
CA PHE A 206 16.79 26.20 7.30
C PHE A 206 16.25 27.62 7.04
N VAL A 207 15.21 27.76 6.22
CA VAL A 207 14.54 29.06 6.02
C VAL A 207 13.90 29.55 7.33
N ILE A 208 13.29 28.66 8.12
CA ILE A 208 12.77 29.02 9.45
C ILE A 208 13.88 29.53 10.37
N VAL A 209 15.06 28.89 10.39
CA VAL A 209 16.22 29.38 11.16
C VAL A 209 16.57 30.82 10.76
N LEU A 210 16.63 31.12 9.46
CA LEU A 210 16.90 32.47 8.99
C LEU A 210 15.81 33.48 9.39
N LEU A 211 14.54 33.07 9.36
CA LEU A 211 13.42 33.91 9.79
C LEU A 211 13.44 34.20 11.29
N VAL A 212 13.80 33.22 12.12
CA VAL A 212 13.96 33.46 13.56
C VAL A 212 15.14 34.38 13.81
N LEU A 213 16.29 34.16 13.15
CA LEU A 213 17.42 35.09 13.24
C LEU A 213 17.00 36.51 12.82
N TYR A 214 16.23 36.65 11.74
CA TYR A 214 15.66 37.94 11.34
C TYR A 214 14.83 38.56 12.46
N GLY A 215 13.92 37.80 13.07
CA GLY A 215 13.09 38.25 14.19
C GLY A 215 13.92 38.71 15.39
N THR A 216 15.01 38.00 15.70
CA THR A 216 15.94 38.35 16.78
C THR A 216 16.70 39.65 16.48
N PHE A 217 17.28 39.81 15.29
CA PHE A 217 18.05 41.00 14.93
C PHE A 217 17.19 42.24 14.65
N SER A 218 15.96 42.06 14.19
CA SER A 218 15.00 43.16 13.99
C SER A 218 14.36 43.65 15.30
N GLY A 219 14.59 42.94 16.42
CA GLY A 219 13.94 43.23 17.70
C GLY A 219 12.47 42.80 17.78
N LEU A 220 11.94 42.14 16.74
CA LEU A 220 10.58 41.57 16.75
C LEU A 220 10.45 40.43 17.77
N ILE A 221 11.49 39.61 17.91
CA ILE A 221 11.57 38.59 18.95
C ILE A 221 12.33 39.22 20.10
N ASN A 222 11.58 39.59 21.15
CA ASN A 222 12.16 40.23 22.30
C ASN A 222 13.10 39.23 23.00
N ILE A 223 14.41 39.49 22.96
CA ILE A 223 15.44 38.67 23.62
C ILE A 223 15.25 38.67 25.16
N TYR A 224 14.27 39.41 25.67
CA TYR A 224 13.83 39.35 27.08
C TYR A 224 13.54 37.93 27.59
N PHE A 225 13.23 36.96 26.72
CA PHE A 225 13.16 35.55 27.14
C PHE A 225 14.52 34.99 27.64
N PHE A 226 15.64 35.41 27.05
CA PHE A 226 16.98 35.13 27.56
C PHE A 226 17.36 36.06 28.72
N ARG A 227 16.83 37.29 28.71
CA ARG A 227 17.11 38.32 29.72
C ARG A 227 16.49 38.02 31.10
N LEU A 228 15.44 37.19 31.16
CA LEU A 228 14.81 36.76 32.42
C LEU A 228 15.69 35.82 33.27
N HIS A 229 16.84 35.40 32.76
CA HIS A 229 17.89 34.68 33.51
C HIS A 229 19.17 35.51 33.74
N GLU A 230 19.16 36.82 33.41
CA GLU A 230 20.28 37.73 33.66
C GLU A 230 20.38 38.11 35.15
N GLY A 231 20.80 37.14 35.96
CA GLY A 231 21.34 37.39 37.28
C GLY A 231 22.86 37.25 37.36
N ILE A 232 23.52 36.43 36.52
CA ILE A 232 24.85 35.94 36.92
C ILE A 232 25.98 36.01 35.85
N PHE A 233 25.86 35.73 34.55
CA PHE A 233 27.03 35.88 33.64
C PHE A 233 26.70 36.22 32.18
N PHE A 234 27.32 37.28 31.64
CA PHE A 234 27.29 37.64 30.20
C PHE A 234 27.80 36.51 29.27
N MET A 235 28.66 35.61 29.77
CA MET A 235 29.15 34.45 29.01
C MET A 235 28.05 33.40 28.77
N ASP A 236 27.06 33.31 29.66
CA ASP A 236 25.97 32.34 29.55
C ASP A 236 25.05 32.68 28.38
N THR A 237 24.84 33.97 28.08
CA THR A 237 23.98 34.42 26.98
C THR A 237 24.52 34.00 25.61
N TYR A 238 25.83 34.13 25.38
CA TYR A 238 26.44 33.71 24.11
C TYR A 238 26.46 32.18 23.94
N ILE A 239 26.74 31.44 25.01
CA ILE A 239 26.68 29.97 25.01
C ILE A 239 25.25 29.50 24.77
N ALA A 240 24.26 30.16 25.39
CA ALA A 240 22.85 29.86 25.19
C ALA A 240 22.40 30.14 23.75
N ILE A 241 22.77 31.27 23.16
CA ILE A 241 22.50 31.59 21.74
C ILE A 241 23.15 30.55 20.83
N PHE A 242 24.40 30.17 21.11
CA PHE A 242 25.13 29.16 20.33
C PHE A 242 24.44 27.80 20.39
N LEU A 243 24.12 27.30 21.60
CA LEU A 243 23.38 26.04 21.78
C LEU A 243 22.01 26.09 21.10
N PHE A 244 21.33 27.24 21.18
CA PHE A 244 20.02 27.47 20.57
C PHE A 244 20.05 27.44 19.05
N LEU A 245 21.21 27.66 18.40
CA LEU A 245 21.39 27.50 16.96
C LEU A 245 21.96 26.12 16.58
N VAL A 246 22.92 25.60 17.35
CA VAL A 246 23.58 24.32 17.06
C VAL A 246 22.60 23.15 17.10
N ILE A 247 21.67 23.13 18.07
CA ILE A 247 20.69 22.05 18.19
C ILE A 247 19.76 22.01 16.95
N PRO A 248 19.08 23.10 16.55
CA PRO A 248 18.33 23.15 15.30
C PRO A 248 19.13 22.73 14.07
N ILE A 249 20.33 23.27 13.89
CA ILE A 249 21.17 22.95 12.74
C ILE A 249 21.52 21.45 12.71
N SER A 250 21.84 20.87 13.86
CA SER A 250 22.13 19.44 14.00
C SER A 250 20.91 18.59 13.62
N VAL A 251 19.71 18.98 14.07
CA VAL A 251 18.44 18.32 13.69
C VAL A 251 18.24 18.35 12.16
N LEU A 252 18.47 19.50 11.52
CA LEU A 252 18.34 19.63 10.06
C LEU A 252 19.39 18.81 9.30
N ILE A 253 20.63 18.72 9.81
CA ILE A 253 21.68 17.88 9.22
C ILE A 253 21.29 16.40 9.31
N ILE A 254 20.79 15.95 10.47
CA ILE A 254 20.33 14.57 10.66
C ILE A 254 19.16 14.27 9.70
N ASP A 255 18.17 15.16 9.60
CA ASP A 255 17.04 15.00 8.67
C ASP A 255 17.52 14.94 7.21
N SER A 256 18.43 15.83 6.81
CA SER A 256 19.04 15.86 5.47
C SER A 256 19.79 14.56 5.15
N LYS A 257 20.57 14.02 6.09
CA LYS A 257 21.25 12.71 5.93
C LYS A 257 20.26 11.55 5.84
N SER A 258 19.13 11.62 6.52
CA SER A 258 18.09 10.58 6.49
C SER A 258 17.33 10.53 5.14
N ARG A 259 17.39 11.62 4.37
CA ARG A 259 16.61 11.82 3.15
C ARG A 259 16.74 10.70 2.13
N ALA A 260 17.97 10.28 1.81
CA ALA A 260 18.21 9.24 0.80
C ALA A 260 17.62 7.89 1.21
N LYS A 261 17.73 7.55 2.51
CA LYS A 261 17.18 6.31 3.09
C LYS A 261 15.65 6.32 3.02
N ILE A 262 15.02 7.43 3.40
CA ILE A 262 13.56 7.57 3.40
C ILE A 262 13.02 7.60 1.97
N HIS A 263 13.72 8.22 1.02
CA HIS A 263 13.24 8.36 -0.36
C HIS A 263 13.07 6.99 -1.05
N LYS A 264 14.05 6.09 -0.91
CA LYS A 264 14.03 4.75 -1.51
C LYS A 264 13.06 3.79 -0.82
N LYS A 265 12.69 4.07 0.42
CA LYS A 265 11.86 3.18 1.25
C LYS A 265 10.38 3.28 0.84
N ARG A 266 9.79 2.12 0.49
CA ARG A 266 8.37 1.97 0.13
C ARG A 266 7.51 1.44 1.27
N GLU A 267 8.13 0.79 2.25
CA GLU A 267 7.46 0.23 3.41
C GLU A 267 8.08 0.82 4.66
N PHE A 268 7.24 1.36 5.54
CA PHE A 268 7.69 1.97 6.78
C PHE A 268 7.35 1.07 7.96
N THR A 269 8.22 1.10 8.96
CA THR A 269 7.97 0.46 10.26
C THR A 269 7.55 1.53 11.26
N GLY A 270 6.84 1.15 12.32
CA GLY A 270 6.53 2.07 13.42
C GLY A 270 7.78 2.75 14.01
N ARG A 271 8.94 2.05 13.98
CA ARG A 271 10.24 2.61 14.39
C ARG A 271 10.70 3.77 13.50
N ASP A 272 10.43 3.73 12.19
CA ASP A 272 10.80 4.83 11.28
C ASP A 272 9.96 6.08 11.55
N ALA A 273 8.66 5.88 11.76
CA ALA A 273 7.73 6.96 12.15
C ALA A 273 8.18 7.56 13.50
N LEU A 274 8.39 6.73 14.52
CA LEU A 274 8.78 7.18 15.86
C LEU A 274 10.11 7.95 15.86
N ARG A 275 11.13 7.47 15.14
CA ARG A 275 12.42 8.19 15.03
C ARG A 275 12.26 9.56 14.37
N THR A 276 11.46 9.64 13.31
CA THR A 276 11.20 10.91 12.62
C THR A 276 10.36 11.83 13.51
N PHE A 277 9.43 11.28 14.29
CA PHE A 277 8.62 12.00 15.26
C PHE A 277 9.47 12.63 16.35
N ILE A 278 10.33 11.85 17.01
CA ILE A 278 11.23 12.36 18.07
C ILE A 278 12.14 13.46 17.52
N LEU A 279 12.73 13.25 16.33
CA LEU A 279 13.56 14.25 15.68
C LEU A 279 12.76 15.55 15.39
N GLY A 280 11.53 15.41 14.92
CA GLY A 280 10.62 16.54 14.68
C GLY A 280 10.13 17.23 15.96
N ALA A 281 9.94 16.49 17.06
CA ALA A 281 9.54 17.04 18.35
C ALA A 281 10.68 17.86 18.95
N ILE A 282 11.91 17.33 18.93
CA ILE A 282 13.12 18.07 19.33
C ILE A 282 13.25 19.32 18.44
N GLY A 283 13.19 19.17 17.11
CA GLY A 283 13.26 20.32 16.21
C GLY A 283 12.13 21.34 16.42
N THR A 284 10.95 20.93 16.87
CA THR A 284 9.86 21.89 17.14
C THR A 284 10.09 22.62 18.44
N ALA A 285 10.58 21.94 19.48
CA ALA A 285 10.94 22.56 20.75
C ALA A 285 12.02 23.64 20.60
N PHE A 286 12.93 23.48 19.64
CA PHE A 286 13.94 24.49 19.31
C PHE A 286 13.59 25.22 18.01
N LEU A 287 13.09 26.46 18.11
CA LEU A 287 12.80 27.35 16.98
C LEU A 287 11.64 26.95 16.06
N ASN A 288 10.79 25.98 16.44
CA ASN A 288 9.72 25.46 15.59
C ASN A 288 10.21 24.91 14.23
N ILE A 289 11.51 24.66 14.05
CA ILE A 289 12.09 24.18 12.77
C ILE A 289 11.61 22.77 12.42
N GLY A 290 11.18 22.01 13.43
CA GLY A 290 10.74 20.64 13.32
C GLY A 290 9.32 20.46 12.79
N ILE A 291 8.56 21.54 12.55
CA ILE A 291 7.15 21.43 12.13
C ILE A 291 7.00 20.61 10.85
N PHE A 292 7.88 20.80 9.87
CA PHE A 292 7.84 20.02 8.63
C PHE A 292 8.37 18.59 8.80
N ILE A 293 9.24 18.36 9.78
CA ILE A 293 9.70 17.01 10.15
C ILE A 293 8.57 16.26 10.89
N LEU A 294 7.75 16.95 11.69
CA LEU A 294 6.55 16.38 12.30
C LEU A 294 5.51 16.02 11.25
N ILE A 295 5.23 16.92 10.29
CA ILE A 295 4.33 16.62 9.17
C ILE A 295 4.84 15.40 8.38
N LYS A 296 6.15 15.32 8.13
CA LYS A 296 6.81 14.14 7.52
C LYS A 296 6.55 12.88 8.32
N SER A 297 6.70 12.94 9.64
CA SER A 297 6.47 11.82 10.55
C SER A 297 5.00 11.36 10.53
N ILE A 298 4.05 12.29 10.60
CA ILE A 298 2.62 11.99 10.51
C ILE A 298 2.32 11.27 9.19
N LEU A 299 2.88 11.74 8.08
CA LEU A 299 2.67 11.10 6.78
C LEU A 299 3.28 9.68 6.73
N ILE A 300 4.48 9.49 7.29
CA ILE A 300 5.10 8.16 7.40
C ILE A 300 4.25 7.24 8.28
N PHE A 301 3.67 7.75 9.37
CA PHE A 301 2.77 7.00 10.23
C PHE A 301 1.47 6.61 9.50
N LEU A 302 0.85 7.53 8.76
CA LEU A 302 -0.33 7.24 7.93
C LEU A 302 -0.02 6.19 6.85
N LEU A 303 1.17 6.23 6.26
CA LEU A 303 1.63 5.19 5.34
C LEU A 303 1.87 3.86 6.04
N PHE A 304 2.36 3.85 7.27
CA PHE A 304 2.49 2.63 8.06
C PHE A 304 1.14 1.98 8.35
N VAL A 305 0.16 2.76 8.82
CA VAL A 305 -1.20 2.26 9.15
C VAL A 305 -1.99 1.89 7.90
N GLY A 306 -1.88 2.70 6.84
CA GLY A 306 -2.61 2.53 5.58
C GLY A 306 -1.98 1.54 4.59
N LYS A 307 -1.03 0.71 5.04
CA LYS A 307 -0.35 -0.27 4.17
C LYS A 307 -1.38 -1.26 3.60
N PRO A 308 -1.49 -1.41 2.27
CA PRO A 308 -2.43 -2.37 1.71
C PRO A 308 -1.97 -3.81 1.97
N ILE A 309 -2.91 -4.65 2.38
CA ILE A 309 -2.69 -6.06 2.76
C ILE A 309 -2.08 -6.86 1.60
N ASP A 310 -2.48 -6.56 0.37
CA ASP A 310 -2.00 -7.25 -0.84
C ASP A 310 -0.49 -7.04 -1.13
N LEU A 311 0.15 -6.03 -0.53
CA LEU A 311 1.61 -5.84 -0.61
C LEU A 311 2.39 -6.71 0.39
N ILE A 312 1.72 -7.26 1.41
CA ILE A 312 2.33 -8.07 2.47
C ILE A 312 2.56 -9.51 2.00
N GLU A 313 1.79 -9.99 1.01
CA GLU A 313 1.76 -11.40 0.58
C GLU A 313 2.74 -11.79 -0.54
N LYS A 314 3.68 -10.94 -0.96
CA LYS A 314 4.80 -11.41 -1.80
C LYS A 314 6.01 -11.70 -0.92
N PRO A 315 6.20 -12.94 -0.42
CA PRO A 315 7.51 -13.36 0.03
C PRO A 315 8.44 -13.21 -1.18
N ARG A 316 9.45 -12.35 -1.03
CA ARG A 316 10.53 -12.27 -2.00
C ARG A 316 11.25 -13.61 -1.95
N LEU A 317 10.94 -14.51 -2.87
CA LEU A 317 11.88 -15.52 -3.32
C LEU A 317 13.13 -14.74 -3.73
N LYS A 318 14.15 -14.77 -2.88
CA LYS A 318 15.51 -14.32 -3.23
C LYS A 318 15.99 -15.24 -4.35
N GLY A 319 15.61 -14.93 -5.59
CA GLY A 319 16.37 -15.37 -6.74
C GLY A 319 17.74 -14.71 -6.63
N LYS A 320 18.80 -15.52 -6.60
CA LYS A 320 20.15 -15.05 -6.88
C LYS A 320 20.09 -14.32 -8.23
N GLU A 321 20.22 -13.00 -8.21
CA GLU A 321 20.59 -12.26 -9.42
C GLU A 321 22.01 -12.69 -9.75
N ILE A 322 22.15 -13.39 -10.88
CA ILE A 322 23.43 -13.58 -11.54
C ILE A 322 23.86 -12.18 -11.97
N GLU A 323 24.93 -11.66 -11.39
CA GLU A 323 25.60 -10.45 -11.85
C GLU A 323 26.03 -10.66 -13.31
N ILE A 324 25.30 -10.05 -14.23
CA ILE A 324 25.80 -9.81 -15.58
C ILE A 324 26.76 -8.62 -15.46
N ILE A 325 28.04 -8.94 -15.32
CA ILE A 325 29.14 -7.97 -15.39
C ILE A 325 29.12 -7.36 -16.81
N PRO A 326 28.99 -6.04 -16.98
CA PRO A 326 29.17 -5.42 -18.28
C PRO A 326 30.65 -5.42 -18.63
N VAL A 327 30.97 -5.96 -19.80
CA VAL A 327 32.30 -5.93 -20.43
C VAL A 327 32.81 -4.49 -20.48
N GLN A 328 33.76 -4.16 -19.60
CA GLN A 328 34.52 -2.91 -19.63
C GLN A 328 35.90 -3.18 -20.21
N LYS A 329 36.30 -2.28 -21.12
CA LYS A 329 37.55 -2.27 -21.89
C LYS A 329 38.77 -2.67 -21.06
N VAL A 330 39.52 -3.63 -21.61
CA VAL A 330 40.88 -3.99 -21.25
C VAL A 330 41.81 -2.83 -21.62
N GLU A 331 42.28 -2.10 -20.63
CA GLU A 331 43.59 -1.45 -20.57
C GLU A 331 43.69 -0.77 -19.18
N GLN A 332 44.79 -1.00 -18.45
CA GLN A 332 45.21 -0.41 -17.15
C GLN A 332 45.25 -1.31 -15.89
N ILE A 333 45.15 -2.65 -15.97
CA ILE A 333 45.30 -3.52 -14.77
C ILE A 333 46.75 -4.00 -14.54
N GLU A 334 47.64 -3.99 -15.53
CA GLU A 334 49.01 -4.52 -15.37
C GLU A 334 49.97 -3.65 -14.52
N ALA A 335 49.63 -2.39 -14.24
CA ALA A 335 50.52 -1.48 -13.50
C ALA A 335 50.33 -1.52 -11.97
N ILE A 336 49.24 -2.11 -11.46
CA ILE A 336 48.89 -2.07 -10.03
C ILE A 336 49.29 -3.36 -9.30
N VAL A 337 49.28 -4.51 -9.99
CA VAL A 337 49.61 -5.83 -9.40
C VAL A 337 51.10 -5.94 -9.04
N LYS A 338 51.99 -5.20 -9.71
CA LYS A 338 53.43 -5.23 -9.42
C LYS A 338 53.87 -4.44 -8.17
N LYS A 339 52.96 -3.74 -7.49
CA LYS A 339 53.29 -2.86 -6.35
C LYS A 339 52.82 -3.41 -4.98
N GLU A 340 51.99 -4.45 -4.95
CA GLU A 340 51.49 -5.06 -3.71
C GLU A 340 52.26 -6.34 -3.29
N GLU A 341 52.97 -7.00 -4.19
CA GLU A 341 53.77 -8.20 -3.84
C GLU A 341 55.05 -7.88 -3.04
N LEU A 342 55.45 -6.61 -2.91
CA LEU A 342 56.70 -6.22 -2.25
C LEU A 342 56.56 -5.76 -0.79
N LYS A 343 55.38 -5.90 -0.16
CA LYS A 343 55.14 -5.44 1.22
C LYS A 343 54.71 -6.51 2.22
N LEU A 344 54.80 -7.79 1.87
CA LEU A 344 54.35 -8.90 2.73
C LEU A 344 55.49 -9.76 3.31
N VAL A 345 56.72 -9.26 3.30
CA VAL A 345 57.87 -9.91 3.96
C VAL A 345 58.48 -8.94 4.98
N GLU A 346 57.82 -8.80 6.12
CA GLU A 346 58.42 -8.47 7.42
C GLU A 346 57.31 -8.31 8.46
N GLN A 347 57.08 -9.35 9.26
CA GLN A 347 56.82 -9.28 10.72
C GLN A 347 56.25 -10.62 11.23
N ASP A 348 57.16 -11.51 11.65
CA ASP A 348 56.88 -12.60 12.59
C ASP A 348 57.59 -12.29 13.91
N LYS A 349 56.83 -12.00 14.98
CA LYS A 349 57.21 -12.30 16.38
C LYS A 349 55.95 -12.46 17.26
N ILE A 350 55.84 -13.65 17.86
CA ILE A 350 54.83 -14.10 18.82
C ILE A 350 55.13 -13.54 20.23
N PRO A 351 54.09 -13.31 21.06
CA PRO A 351 54.17 -13.64 22.50
C PRO A 351 52.95 -14.44 23.03
N PRO A 352 53.07 -15.10 24.20
CA PRO A 352 52.34 -16.33 24.55
C PRO A 352 51.00 -16.14 25.29
N GLU A 353 50.19 -17.21 25.27
CA GLU A 353 48.86 -17.38 25.87
C GLU A 353 48.83 -17.31 27.41
N PRO A 354 47.70 -16.85 28.01
CA PRO A 354 47.38 -17.07 29.42
C PRO A 354 46.48 -18.30 29.63
N LYS A 355 46.82 -19.05 30.69
CA LYS A 355 46.16 -20.27 31.20
C LYS A 355 44.75 -19.99 31.74
N PHE A 356 43.80 -20.89 31.48
CA PHE A 356 42.55 -21.02 32.24
C PHE A 356 42.51 -22.33 33.02
N GLN A 357 42.09 -22.22 34.28
CA GLN A 357 42.00 -23.28 35.28
C GLN A 357 40.73 -24.11 35.12
N THR A 358 40.91 -25.42 35.22
CA THR A 358 39.89 -26.47 35.33
C THR A 358 39.33 -26.51 36.76
N ILE A 359 38.01 -26.59 36.93
CA ILE A 359 37.38 -27.09 38.15
C ILE A 359 36.46 -28.26 37.76
N SER A 360 36.82 -29.43 38.28
CA SER A 360 36.10 -30.69 38.27
C SER A 360 34.99 -30.71 39.33
N THR A 361 33.86 -31.34 39.03
CA THR A 361 33.16 -32.15 40.04
C THR A 361 32.44 -33.30 39.33
N GLU A 362 32.84 -34.50 39.74
CA GLU A 362 32.38 -35.83 39.36
C GLU A 362 31.38 -36.34 40.42
N LYS A 363 30.36 -37.10 39.99
CA LYS A 363 29.55 -38.11 40.71
C LYS A 363 28.28 -38.37 39.87
N GLU A 364 27.77 -39.57 39.64
CA GLU A 364 28.18 -40.97 39.78
C GLU A 364 27.02 -41.73 39.07
N LEU A 365 27.32 -42.79 38.31
CA LEU A 365 26.36 -43.72 37.69
C LEU A 365 25.88 -44.77 38.71
N PRO A 366 24.74 -45.47 38.45
CA PRO A 366 24.77 -46.82 37.84
C PRO A 366 23.65 -47.00 36.78
N LEU A 367 23.83 -47.62 35.59
CA LEU A 367 24.16 -48.99 35.14
C LEU A 367 23.04 -50.05 35.35
N GLU A 368 22.92 -50.91 34.33
CA GLU A 368 22.00 -52.06 34.06
C GLU A 368 20.78 -51.72 33.17
N GLU A 369 20.45 -52.43 32.09
CA GLU A 369 20.88 -53.74 31.56
C GLU A 369 20.52 -53.85 30.05
N GLU A 370 21.28 -54.66 29.32
CA GLU A 370 21.09 -55.04 27.91
C GLU A 370 19.94 -56.04 27.73
N GLU A 371 19.26 -56.03 26.59
CA GLU A 371 18.82 -57.28 25.95
C GLU A 371 18.60 -57.10 24.43
N GLU A 372 19.42 -57.79 23.64
CA GLU A 372 19.21 -58.07 22.23
C GLU A 372 18.13 -59.14 22.05
N ILE A 373 17.14 -58.94 21.16
CA ILE A 373 16.47 -60.06 20.48
C ILE A 373 16.39 -59.77 18.98
N LYS A 374 16.69 -60.83 18.25
CA LYS A 374 17.05 -60.93 16.84
C LYS A 374 15.89 -61.63 16.11
N VAL A 375 15.94 -61.54 14.77
CA VAL A 375 15.49 -62.54 13.78
C VAL A 375 14.07 -62.42 13.13
N ILE A 376 14.13 -62.56 11.79
CA ILE A 376 13.23 -63.25 10.82
C ILE A 376 12.35 -62.38 9.90
N GLU A 377 12.77 -62.38 8.62
CA GLU A 377 11.98 -62.15 7.40
C GLU A 377 10.85 -63.18 7.27
N GLU A 378 9.62 -62.73 6.99
CA GLU A 378 8.67 -63.57 6.25
C GLU A 378 7.99 -62.78 5.13
N GLU A 379 8.22 -63.32 3.94
CA GLU A 379 7.69 -63.01 2.64
C GLU A 379 6.17 -63.30 2.58
N TYR A 380 5.35 -62.34 2.13
CA TYR A 380 4.00 -62.64 1.66
C TYR A 380 3.71 -62.02 0.29
N LYS A 381 3.17 -62.91 -0.54
CA LYS A 381 3.04 -62.90 -2.00
C LYS A 381 2.17 -61.77 -2.56
N GLU A 382 2.50 -61.43 -3.81
CA GLU A 382 1.66 -60.70 -4.76
C GLU A 382 0.27 -61.35 -4.88
N GLU A 383 -0.78 -60.57 -4.59
CA GLU A 383 -2.12 -60.81 -5.14
C GLU A 383 -2.34 -59.91 -6.37
N GLU A 384 -2.56 -60.57 -7.50
CA GLU A 384 -2.92 -59.98 -8.78
C GLU A 384 -4.20 -59.14 -8.67
N LYS A 385 -4.06 -57.82 -8.81
CA LYS A 385 -5.21 -56.92 -8.96
C LYS A 385 -5.85 -57.08 -10.34
N PRO A 386 -7.19 -57.14 -10.44
CA PRO A 386 -7.91 -57.42 -11.68
C PRO A 386 -7.69 -56.34 -12.76
N PRO A 387 -7.88 -56.68 -14.06
CA PRO A 387 -7.48 -55.84 -15.21
C PRO A 387 -8.11 -54.45 -15.23
N LYS A 388 -9.24 -54.24 -14.51
CA LYS A 388 -9.96 -52.96 -14.45
C LYS A 388 -9.25 -51.87 -13.64
N PHE A 389 -8.29 -52.21 -12.76
CA PHE A 389 -7.60 -51.21 -11.93
C PHE A 389 -6.41 -50.51 -12.63
N LYS A 390 -5.83 -51.12 -13.67
CA LYS A 390 -4.74 -50.51 -14.47
C LYS A 390 -5.27 -49.44 -15.44
N GLU A 391 -6.49 -49.58 -15.95
CA GLU A 391 -7.13 -48.55 -16.78
C GLU A 391 -7.59 -47.33 -15.98
N ILE A 392 -8.09 -47.53 -14.76
CA ILE A 392 -8.50 -46.42 -13.88
C ILE A 392 -7.27 -45.61 -13.43
N LYS A 393 -6.16 -46.27 -13.07
CA LYS A 393 -4.90 -45.57 -12.73
C LYS A 393 -4.24 -44.88 -13.93
N LYS A 394 -4.41 -45.38 -15.16
CA LYS A 394 -3.95 -44.67 -16.37
C LYS A 394 -4.83 -43.44 -16.65
N LYS A 395 -6.16 -43.55 -16.53
CA LYS A 395 -7.08 -42.40 -16.66
C LYS A 395 -6.86 -41.36 -15.57
N GLU A 396 -6.61 -41.76 -14.32
CA GLU A 396 -6.30 -40.82 -13.23
C GLU A 396 -4.95 -40.12 -13.42
N LYS A 397 -3.91 -40.83 -13.91
CA LYS A 397 -2.62 -40.20 -14.25
C LYS A 397 -2.75 -39.25 -15.43
N GLU A 398 -3.57 -39.59 -16.44
CA GLU A 398 -3.85 -38.73 -17.58
C GLU A 398 -4.69 -37.50 -17.18
N ILE A 399 -5.64 -37.64 -16.26
CA ILE A 399 -6.41 -36.52 -15.67
C ILE A 399 -5.51 -35.64 -14.80
N LYS A 400 -4.60 -36.22 -14.00
CA LYS A 400 -3.60 -35.44 -13.22
C LYS A 400 -2.62 -34.68 -14.11
N LEU A 401 -2.17 -35.29 -15.22
CA LEU A 401 -1.30 -34.64 -16.20
C LEU A 401 -2.02 -33.49 -16.92
N ARG A 402 -3.28 -33.68 -17.32
CA ARG A 402 -4.10 -32.60 -17.91
C ARG A 402 -4.43 -31.47 -16.92
N LEU A 403 -4.57 -31.78 -15.63
CA LEU A 403 -4.76 -30.75 -14.60
C LEU A 403 -3.50 -29.89 -14.38
N HIS A 404 -2.31 -30.51 -14.41
CA HIS A 404 -1.04 -29.79 -14.23
C HIS A 404 -0.66 -28.90 -15.43
N GLU A 405 -1.12 -29.21 -16.64
CA GLU A 405 -0.97 -28.30 -17.79
C GLU A 405 -1.91 -27.09 -17.74
N SER A 406 -3.07 -27.21 -17.07
CA SER A 406 -4.00 -26.08 -16.86
C SER A 406 -3.57 -25.08 -15.79
N LEU A 407 -2.54 -25.42 -15.00
CA LEU A 407 -1.96 -24.55 -13.96
C LEU A 407 -0.72 -23.80 -14.45
N LEU A 408 -0.55 -23.64 -15.76
CA LEU A 408 0.44 -22.71 -16.30
C LEU A 408 0.04 -21.26 -15.93
N PRO A 409 1.01 -20.39 -15.63
CA PRO A 409 0.73 -18.99 -15.33
C PRO A 409 0.03 -18.35 -16.53
N VAL A 410 -1.16 -17.79 -16.29
CA VAL A 410 -1.97 -17.08 -17.29
C VAL A 410 -1.15 -15.93 -17.88
N LYS A 411 -0.59 -16.14 -19.07
CA LYS A 411 0.22 -15.13 -19.79
C LYS A 411 -0.64 -14.10 -20.54
N ASN A 412 -1.90 -14.43 -20.86
CA ASN A 412 -2.78 -13.59 -21.68
C ASN A 412 -4.04 -13.12 -20.93
N GLU A 413 -4.49 -11.89 -21.18
CA GLU A 413 -5.68 -11.30 -20.54
C GLU A 413 -7.00 -12.03 -20.84
N LYS A 414 -7.06 -12.77 -21.96
CA LYS A 414 -8.24 -13.55 -22.38
C LYS A 414 -8.48 -14.75 -21.45
N ASP A 415 -7.44 -15.49 -21.08
CA ASP A 415 -7.56 -16.65 -20.19
C ASP A 415 -7.95 -16.22 -18.77
N ARG A 416 -7.56 -15.01 -18.37
CA ARG A 416 -7.97 -14.40 -17.10
C ARG A 416 -9.49 -14.17 -17.02
N LYS A 417 -10.14 -13.85 -18.15
CA LYS A 417 -11.61 -13.72 -18.21
C LYS A 417 -12.28 -15.08 -18.11
N VAL A 418 -11.76 -16.09 -18.81
CA VAL A 418 -12.31 -17.47 -18.77
C VAL A 418 -12.20 -18.07 -17.38
N VAL A 419 -11.06 -17.89 -16.70
CA VAL A 419 -10.88 -18.34 -15.30
C VAL A 419 -11.87 -17.62 -14.37
N LYS A 420 -12.04 -16.30 -14.50
CA LYS A 420 -13.04 -15.56 -13.70
C LYS A 420 -14.46 -16.04 -13.95
N GLU A 421 -14.79 -16.35 -15.20
CA GLU A 421 -16.10 -16.86 -15.60
C GLU A 421 -16.34 -18.26 -15.02
N TYR A 422 -15.33 -19.13 -15.05
CA TYR A 422 -15.36 -20.46 -14.44
C TYR A 422 -15.55 -20.41 -12.92
N PHE A 423 -14.79 -19.56 -12.20
CA PHE A 423 -14.99 -19.36 -10.76
C PHE A 423 -16.35 -18.74 -10.45
N SER A 424 -16.84 -17.79 -11.25
CA SER A 424 -18.16 -17.19 -11.04
C SER A 424 -19.30 -18.21 -11.20
N LYS A 425 -19.13 -19.21 -12.08
CA LYS A 425 -20.04 -20.35 -12.20
C LYS A 425 -19.99 -21.26 -10.97
N ILE A 426 -18.79 -21.51 -10.40
CA ILE A 426 -18.63 -22.27 -9.15
C ILE A 426 -19.29 -21.54 -7.96
N PHE A 427 -19.14 -20.21 -7.86
CA PHE A 427 -19.78 -19.42 -6.80
C PHE A 427 -21.32 -19.36 -6.90
N ASN A 428 -21.90 -19.70 -8.05
CA ASN A 428 -23.36 -19.79 -8.25
C ASN A 428 -23.96 -21.13 -7.81
N ILE A 429 -23.16 -22.09 -7.34
CA ILE A 429 -23.63 -23.42 -6.92
C ILE A 429 -24.23 -23.42 -5.50
N ILE A 430 -23.91 -22.43 -4.65
CA ILE A 430 -24.48 -22.33 -3.29
C ILE A 430 -25.92 -21.80 -3.37
N SER A 431 -26.88 -22.61 -2.92
CA SER A 431 -28.31 -22.28 -2.95
C SER A 431 -28.62 -21.00 -2.16
N LYS A 432 -29.67 -20.28 -2.58
CA LYS A 432 -30.09 -19.02 -1.93
C LYS A 432 -30.47 -19.23 -0.46
N ASP A 433 -30.95 -20.42 -0.10
CA ASP A 433 -31.36 -20.75 1.26
C ASP A 433 -30.14 -20.97 2.18
N LEU A 434 -29.08 -21.60 1.69
CA LEU A 434 -27.83 -21.73 2.46
C LEU A 434 -27.17 -20.38 2.72
N ARG A 435 -27.24 -19.45 1.76
CA ARG A 435 -26.76 -18.09 1.95
C ARG A 435 -27.52 -17.34 3.04
N LYS A 436 -28.83 -17.57 3.18
CA LYS A 436 -29.63 -16.99 4.26
C LYS A 436 -29.24 -17.60 5.62
N GLN A 437 -29.09 -18.92 5.69
CA GLN A 437 -28.68 -19.60 6.94
C GLN A 437 -27.30 -19.14 7.45
N ILE A 438 -26.36 -18.84 6.55
CA ILE A 438 -25.03 -18.29 6.93
C ILE A 438 -25.11 -16.82 7.37
N LEU A 439 -26.08 -16.07 6.87
CA LEU A 439 -26.31 -14.68 7.30
C LEU A 439 -26.94 -14.61 8.69
N GLU A 440 -27.74 -15.62 9.06
CA GLU A 440 -28.37 -15.78 10.38
C GLU A 440 -27.38 -16.21 11.47
N LEU A 441 -26.29 -16.89 11.12
CA LEU A 441 -25.17 -17.09 12.02
C LEU A 441 -24.48 -15.73 12.23
N ASP A 442 -24.58 -15.15 13.42
CA ASP A 442 -24.09 -13.82 13.81
C ASP A 442 -22.54 -13.76 13.86
N ILE A 443 -21.91 -14.05 12.71
CA ILE A 443 -20.48 -14.29 12.56
C ILE A 443 -19.82 -13.07 11.89
N PRO A 444 -18.59 -12.69 12.29
CA PRO A 444 -17.82 -11.62 11.65
C PRO A 444 -17.67 -11.81 10.12
N LYS A 445 -17.72 -10.70 9.37
CA LYS A 445 -17.65 -10.67 7.89
C LYS A 445 -16.44 -11.39 7.29
N LYS A 446 -15.33 -11.50 8.03
CA LYS A 446 -14.10 -12.18 7.61
C LYS A 446 -14.28 -13.71 7.63
N GLN A 447 -14.75 -14.25 8.74
CA GLN A 447 -15.03 -15.68 8.90
C GLN A 447 -16.16 -16.15 7.97
N ARG A 448 -17.18 -15.31 7.72
CA ARG A 448 -18.24 -15.59 6.75
C ARG A 448 -17.71 -15.84 5.33
N LYS A 449 -16.68 -15.10 4.91
CA LYS A 449 -16.03 -15.31 3.61
C LYS A 449 -15.23 -16.60 3.53
N GLU A 450 -14.65 -17.03 4.65
CA GLU A 450 -13.90 -18.30 4.73
C GLU A 450 -14.86 -19.49 4.66
N ILE A 451 -15.95 -19.46 5.44
CA ILE A 451 -17.02 -20.47 5.40
C ILE A 451 -17.60 -20.62 3.99
N LEU A 452 -17.85 -19.50 3.30
CA LEU A 452 -18.36 -19.53 1.92
C LEU A 452 -17.35 -20.10 0.92
N LYS A 453 -16.04 -19.96 1.17
CA LYS A 453 -15.01 -20.59 0.35
C LYS A 453 -14.95 -22.08 0.61
N GLU A 454 -15.02 -22.52 1.86
CA GLU A 454 -15.02 -23.95 2.24
C GLU A 454 -16.25 -24.68 1.67
N LEU A 455 -17.43 -24.07 1.76
CA LEU A 455 -18.68 -24.61 1.22
C LEU A 455 -18.69 -24.76 -0.30
N ALA A 456 -17.95 -23.91 -1.03
CA ALA A 456 -17.91 -23.95 -2.49
C ALA A 456 -17.26 -25.23 -3.05
N PHE A 457 -16.51 -25.96 -2.22
CA PHE A 457 -15.84 -27.21 -2.60
C PHE A 457 -16.59 -28.48 -2.15
N LEU A 458 -17.71 -28.33 -1.44
CA LEU A 458 -18.51 -29.45 -0.93
C LEU A 458 -19.73 -29.73 -1.81
N ALA A 459 -20.16 -31.00 -1.88
CA ALA A 459 -21.40 -31.37 -2.56
C ALA A 459 -22.63 -30.83 -1.79
N ALA A 460 -23.77 -30.64 -2.46
CA ALA A 460 -24.96 -30.00 -1.85
C ALA A 460 -25.45 -30.69 -0.56
N GLU A 461 -25.35 -32.01 -0.48
CA GLU A 461 -25.70 -32.79 0.72
C GLU A 461 -24.70 -32.57 1.88
N GLU A 462 -23.42 -32.40 1.55
CA GLU A 462 -22.35 -32.12 2.52
C GLU A 462 -22.41 -30.67 3.01
N GLN A 463 -22.83 -29.72 2.16
CA GLN A 463 -23.03 -28.32 2.53
C GLN A 463 -24.09 -28.17 3.63
N LEU A 464 -25.19 -28.92 3.55
CA LEU A 464 -26.24 -28.92 4.58
C LEU A 464 -25.74 -29.50 5.91
N LYS A 465 -25.01 -30.63 5.87
CA LYS A 465 -24.39 -31.23 7.07
C LYS A 465 -23.37 -30.28 7.71
N TYR A 466 -22.56 -29.62 6.89
CA TYR A 466 -21.54 -28.66 7.33
C TYR A 466 -22.17 -27.44 8.03
N ILE A 467 -23.23 -26.85 7.46
CA ILE A 467 -23.92 -25.71 8.09
C ILE A 467 -24.64 -26.13 9.36
N GLY A 468 -25.24 -27.34 9.40
CA GLY A 468 -25.83 -27.89 10.61
C GLY A 468 -24.83 -28.04 11.75
N ALA A 469 -23.63 -28.57 11.46
CA ALA A 469 -22.55 -28.70 12.43
C ALA A 469 -22.02 -27.35 12.92
N LEU A 470 -21.87 -26.37 12.01
CA LEU A 470 -21.47 -25.01 12.40
C LEU A 470 -22.50 -24.34 13.29
N ARG A 471 -23.80 -24.52 13.02
CA ARG A 471 -24.85 -23.93 13.87
C ARG A 471 -24.75 -24.44 15.31
N LYS A 472 -24.62 -25.75 15.51
CA LYS A 472 -24.44 -26.35 16.84
C LYS A 472 -23.19 -25.82 17.55
N LEU A 473 -22.10 -25.66 16.79
CA LEU A 473 -20.81 -25.21 17.32
C LEU A 473 -20.84 -23.75 17.78
N TYR A 474 -21.52 -22.85 17.04
CA TYR A 474 -21.68 -21.44 17.40
C TYR A 474 -22.77 -21.18 18.46
N GLU A 475 -23.75 -22.07 18.64
CA GLU A 475 -24.77 -21.94 19.68
C GLU A 475 -24.26 -22.36 21.08
N THR A 476 -23.28 -23.28 21.15
CA THR A 476 -22.92 -23.95 22.40
C THR A 476 -21.59 -23.47 23.00
N ILE A 477 -20.66 -22.96 22.19
CA ILE A 477 -19.26 -22.73 22.58
C ILE A 477 -18.87 -21.23 22.47
N PRO A 478 -18.04 -20.69 23.38
CA PRO A 478 -17.52 -19.33 23.27
C PRO A 478 -16.70 -19.09 21.99
N GLU A 479 -16.89 -17.94 21.33
CA GLU A 479 -16.27 -17.57 20.04
C GLU A 479 -14.75 -17.78 19.96
N LYS A 480 -14.04 -17.60 21.09
CA LYS A 480 -12.58 -17.74 21.18
C LYS A 480 -12.09 -19.18 20.97
N LEU A 481 -12.87 -20.17 21.42
CA LEU A 481 -12.53 -21.59 21.26
C LEU A 481 -12.89 -22.10 19.86
N ILE A 482 -13.96 -21.56 19.28
CA ILE A 482 -14.40 -21.86 17.91
C ILE A 482 -13.31 -21.54 16.88
N GLU A 483 -12.65 -20.39 17.03
CA GLU A 483 -11.54 -20.02 16.14
C GLU A 483 -10.34 -20.96 16.23
N ARG A 484 -10.12 -21.59 17.39
CA ARG A 484 -9.02 -22.54 17.59
C ARG A 484 -9.35 -23.90 16.98
N ILE A 485 -10.56 -24.42 17.26
CA ILE A 485 -11.05 -25.68 16.70
C ILE A 485 -11.09 -25.63 15.16
N ARG A 486 -11.50 -24.51 14.56
CA ARG A 486 -11.53 -24.36 13.09
C ARG A 486 -10.16 -24.29 12.41
N LYS A 487 -9.09 -24.00 13.15
CA LYS A 487 -7.72 -23.93 12.61
C LYS A 487 -7.02 -25.29 12.62
N LEU A 488 -7.63 -26.32 13.20
CA LEU A 488 -7.07 -27.68 13.25
C LEU A 488 -7.04 -28.27 11.83
N GLN A 489 -5.84 -28.64 11.37
CA GLN A 489 -5.63 -29.05 9.97
C GLN A 489 -6.22 -30.42 9.65
N ASN A 490 -6.31 -31.33 10.63
CA ASN A 490 -6.79 -32.69 10.43
C ASN A 490 -8.23 -32.95 10.88
N VAL A 491 -8.93 -31.95 11.46
CA VAL A 491 -10.33 -32.11 11.87
C VAL A 491 -11.25 -31.80 10.69
N LYS A 492 -11.81 -32.85 10.09
CA LYS A 492 -12.86 -32.67 9.08
C LYS A 492 -14.13 -32.12 9.72
N PRO A 493 -14.91 -31.30 9.01
CA PRO A 493 -16.14 -30.71 9.55
C PRO A 493 -17.20 -31.72 10.01
N GLN A 494 -17.13 -32.95 9.52
CA GLN A 494 -17.99 -34.07 9.93
C GLN A 494 -17.79 -34.47 11.40
N TYR A 495 -16.66 -34.11 12.02
CA TYR A 495 -16.32 -34.43 13.41
C TYR A 495 -16.63 -33.30 14.38
N TYR A 496 -17.08 -32.13 13.91
CA TYR A 496 -17.44 -31.01 14.79
C TYR A 496 -18.59 -31.36 15.74
N ASP A 497 -19.56 -32.18 15.31
CA ASP A 497 -20.65 -32.64 16.17
C ASP A 497 -20.12 -33.45 17.38
N LYS A 498 -19.11 -34.30 17.18
CA LYS A 498 -18.49 -35.09 18.27
C LYS A 498 -17.70 -34.21 19.25
N ILE A 499 -16.96 -33.24 18.71
CA ILE A 499 -16.21 -32.27 19.51
C ILE A 499 -17.17 -31.43 20.36
N VAL A 500 -18.33 -31.03 19.80
CA VAL A 500 -19.36 -30.30 20.55
C VAL A 500 -20.01 -31.17 21.63
N GLU A 501 -20.27 -32.45 21.36
CA GLU A 501 -20.80 -33.39 22.36
C GLU A 501 -19.84 -33.58 23.54
N GLU A 502 -18.54 -33.74 23.28
CA GLU A 502 -17.53 -33.87 24.33
C GLU A 502 -17.35 -32.56 25.12
N LEU A 503 -17.32 -31.41 24.44
CA LEU A 503 -17.20 -30.10 25.10
C LEU A 503 -18.42 -29.72 25.96
N LYS A 504 -19.60 -30.28 25.67
CA LYS A 504 -20.84 -29.98 26.40
C LYS A 504 -20.82 -30.44 27.86
N TYR A 505 -20.04 -31.48 28.17
CA TYR A 505 -19.96 -32.06 29.51
C TYR A 505 -18.72 -31.62 30.30
N LEU A 506 -17.92 -30.72 29.72
CA LEU A 506 -16.66 -30.23 30.31
C LEU A 506 -16.83 -28.81 30.84
N ASP A 507 -16.19 -28.53 31.97
CA ASP A 507 -16.14 -27.18 32.54
C ASP A 507 -15.25 -26.24 31.71
N SER A 508 -15.37 -24.92 31.88
CA SER A 508 -14.69 -23.94 31.00
C SER A 508 -13.16 -24.08 30.94
N GLU A 509 -12.53 -24.55 32.01
CA GLU A 509 -11.09 -24.81 32.05
C GLU A 509 -10.73 -26.10 31.31
N GLU A 510 -11.52 -27.16 31.51
CA GLU A 510 -11.38 -28.45 30.81
C GLU A 510 -11.65 -28.31 29.31
N GLN A 511 -12.57 -27.44 28.90
CA GLN A 511 -12.80 -27.12 27.48
C GLN A 511 -11.56 -26.51 26.82
N ILE A 512 -10.80 -25.69 27.54
CA ILE A 512 -9.56 -25.09 27.03
C ILE A 512 -8.48 -26.17 26.93
N GLU A 513 -8.33 -27.02 27.94
CA GLU A 513 -7.35 -28.11 27.94
C GLU A 513 -7.64 -29.13 26.84
N PHE A 514 -8.91 -29.46 26.63
CA PHE A 514 -9.34 -30.36 25.56
C PHE A 514 -9.03 -29.79 24.16
N VAL A 515 -9.28 -28.50 23.93
CA VAL A 515 -8.90 -27.85 22.67
C VAL A 515 -7.38 -27.80 22.48
N VAL A 516 -6.61 -27.59 23.55
CA VAL A 516 -5.13 -27.64 23.50
C VAL A 516 -4.63 -29.07 23.22
N TYR A 517 -5.31 -30.09 23.76
CA TYR A 517 -5.04 -31.48 23.45
C TYR A 517 -5.31 -31.79 21.97
N LEU A 518 -6.42 -31.30 21.42
CA LEU A 518 -6.71 -31.42 19.99
C LEU A 518 -5.68 -30.68 19.13
N GLU A 519 -5.20 -29.50 19.54
CA GLU A 519 -4.14 -28.77 18.82
C GLU A 519 -2.80 -29.51 18.79
N LYS A 520 -2.51 -30.37 19.78
CA LYS A 520 -1.26 -31.15 19.84
C LYS A 520 -1.33 -32.46 19.07
N ASN A 521 -2.53 -33.01 18.87
CA ASN A 521 -2.74 -34.35 18.30
C ASN A 521 -3.50 -34.36 16.97
N ALA A 522 -4.00 -33.21 16.51
CA ALA A 522 -4.55 -32.99 15.17
C ALA A 522 -3.54 -32.26 14.30
#